data_AF-A0A7H8ME12-F1
#
_entry.id   AF-A0A7H8ME12-F1
#
_cell.length_a   1.000
_cell.length_b   1.000
_cell.length_c   1.000
_cell.angle_alpha   90.00
_cell.angle_beta   90.00
_cell.angle_gamma   90.00
#
_symmetry.space_group_name_H-M   'P 1'
#
loop_
_entity.id
_entity.type
_entity.pdbx_description
1 polymer ?
#
loop_
_entity_poly.entity_id
_entity_poly.type
_entity_poly.pdbx_seq_one_letter_code
_entity_poly.pdbx_strand_id
1 'polypeptide(L)'
;MHPGGWQDGDAPAFWPVFPITFGLFWLAVLGTVFYLIRRRTGGGGGGAAAAAPDPLAKARSVLAERFARGEIDEDEYLRRTSALNSD
;
A
#
# COMPACT_ATOMS: atom_id res chain seq x y z
N MET A 1 45.63 -36.88 -13.33
CA MET A 1 44.73 -36.09 -12.47
C MET A 1 43.57 -35.65 -13.33
N HIS A 2 42.42 -36.30 -13.21
CA HIS A 2 41.22 -35.90 -13.95
C HIS A 2 40.48 -34.88 -13.08
N PRO A 3 40.30 -33.62 -13.50
CA PRO A 3 39.41 -32.72 -12.79
C PRO A 3 38.00 -33.29 -12.93
N GLY A 4 37.41 -33.71 -11.81
CA GLY A 4 36.03 -34.17 -11.77
C GLY A 4 35.14 -33.05 -12.26
N GLY A 5 34.40 -33.31 -13.34
CA GLY A 5 33.35 -32.42 -13.79
C GLY A 5 32.39 -32.19 -12.63
N TRP A 6 32.14 -30.92 -12.33
CA TRP A 6 31.03 -30.52 -11.47
C TRP A 6 29.82 -31.28 -11.99
N GLN A 7 29.27 -32.17 -11.18
CA GLN A 7 28.02 -32.81 -11.53
C GLN A 7 27.00 -31.68 -11.58
N ASP A 8 26.64 -31.27 -12.79
CA ASP A 8 25.47 -30.45 -13.05
C ASP A 8 24.28 -31.30 -12.58
N GLY A 9 23.97 -31.18 -11.29
CA GLY A 9 22.85 -31.87 -10.69
C GLY A 9 21.60 -31.32 -11.33
N ASP A 10 21.02 -32.09 -12.25
CA ASP A 10 19.77 -31.75 -12.91
C ASP A 10 18.78 -31.24 -11.86
N ALA A 11 18.36 -29.99 -12.01
CA ALA A 11 17.41 -29.39 -11.09
C ALA A 11 16.17 -30.29 -11.04
N PRO A 12 15.69 -30.68 -9.84
CA PRO A 12 14.56 -31.58 -9.75
C PRO A 12 13.37 -31.03 -10.55
N ALA A 13 12.59 -31.90 -11.19
CA ALA A 13 11.48 -31.49 -12.05
C ALA A 13 10.45 -30.56 -11.35
N PHE A 14 10.44 -30.55 -10.00
CA PHE A 14 9.59 -29.69 -9.17
C PHE A 14 10.20 -28.33 -8.80
N TRP A 15 11.42 -28.02 -9.23
CA TRP A 15 12.10 -26.74 -8.97
C TRP A 15 11.20 -25.51 -9.23
N PRO A 16 10.44 -25.43 -10.34
CA PRO A 16 9.57 -24.28 -10.60
C PRO A 16 8.37 -24.16 -9.66
N VAL A 17 7.98 -25.25 -8.99
CA VAL A 17 6.79 -25.26 -8.11
C VAL A 17 6.97 -24.31 -6.95
N PHE A 18 8.17 -24.23 -6.37
CA PHE A 18 8.46 -23.36 -5.23
C PHE A 18 8.26 -21.86 -5.55
N PRO A 19 8.94 -21.25 -6.54
CA PRO A 19 8.73 -19.82 -6.83
C PRO A 19 7.32 -19.51 -7.32
N ILE A 20 6.65 -20.43 -8.03
CA ILE A 20 5.27 -20.24 -8.46
C ILE A 20 4.32 -20.21 -7.27
N THR A 21 4.37 -21.20 -6.39
CA THR A 21 3.52 -21.26 -5.19
C THR A 21 3.80 -20.10 -4.24
N PHE A 22 5.07 -19.73 -4.06
CA PHE A 22 5.46 -18.57 -3.27
C PHE A 22 4.93 -17.26 -3.86
N GLY A 23 5.04 -17.08 -5.18
CA GLY A 23 4.49 -15.93 -5.89
C GLY A 23 2.97 -15.85 -5.78
N LEU A 24 2.26 -16.96 -5.98
CA LEU A 24 0.82 -17.04 -5.81
C LEU A 24 0.39 -16.74 -4.37
N PHE A 25 1.13 -17.26 -3.38
CA PHE A 25 0.89 -16.96 -1.97
C PHE A 25 0.99 -15.45 -1.70
N TRP A 26 2.05 -14.78 -2.18
CA TRP A 26 2.18 -13.34 -2.02
C TRP A 26 1.10 -12.54 -2.76
N LEU A 27 0.73 -12.94 -3.97
CA LEU A 27 -0.38 -12.31 -4.69
C LEU A 27 -1.70 -12.45 -3.92
N ALA A 28 -1.97 -13.62 -3.32
CA ALA A 28 -3.15 -13.84 -2.50
C ALA A 28 -3.11 -13.00 -1.22
N VAL A 29 -1.97 -12.92 -0.53
CA VAL A 29 -1.77 -12.09 0.67
C VAL A 29 -2.00 -10.61 0.34
N LEU A 30 -1.31 -10.09 -0.68
CA LEU A 30 -1.44 -8.69 -1.11
C LEU A 30 -2.86 -8.38 -1.58
N GLY A 31 -3.46 -9.26 -2.38
CA GLY A 31 -4.84 -9.13 -2.83
C GLY A 31 -5.83 -9.12 -1.67
N THR A 32 -5.63 -9.97 -0.67
CA THR A 32 -6.46 -10.02 0.54
C THR A 32 -6.29 -8.75 1.36
N VAL A 33 -5.06 -8.30 1.63
CA VAL A 33 -4.80 -7.06 2.36
C VAL A 33 -5.44 -5.87 1.64
N PHE A 34 -5.24 -5.76 0.33
CA PHE A 34 -5.84 -4.71 -0.49
C PHE A 34 -7.37 -4.75 -0.46
N TYR A 35 -7.95 -5.94 -0.57
CA TYR A 35 -9.40 -6.15 -0.45
C TYR A 35 -9.92 -5.76 0.94
N LEU A 36 -9.21 -6.11 2.01
CA LEU A 36 -9.56 -5.76 3.39
C LEU A 36 -9.46 -4.25 3.65
N ILE A 37 -8.48 -3.58 3.06
CA ILE A 37 -8.37 -2.12 3.13
C ILE A 37 -9.53 -1.51 2.36
N ARG A 38 -9.75 -1.91 1.10
CA ARG A 38 -10.82 -1.40 0.24
C ARG A 38 -12.22 -1.64 0.83
N ARG A 39 -12.47 -2.78 1.47
CA ARG A 39 -13.77 -3.03 2.11
C ARG A 39 -13.98 -2.17 3.36
N ARG A 40 -12.90 -1.87 4.10
CA ARG A 40 -12.97 -1.02 5.31
C ARG A 40 -13.10 0.45 4.95
N THR A 41 -12.43 0.90 3.90
CA THR A 41 -12.56 2.28 3.40
C THR A 41 -13.79 2.49 2.53
N GLY A 42 -14.31 1.44 1.89
CA GLY A 42 -15.52 1.48 1.05
C GLY A 42 -16.85 1.20 1.78
N GLY A 43 -16.83 0.97 3.10
CA GLY A 43 -18.03 0.64 3.90
C GLY A 43 -18.93 1.83 4.28
N GLY A 44 -18.59 3.05 3.87
CA GLY A 44 -19.28 4.28 4.30
C GLY A 44 -20.04 5.07 3.23
N GLY A 45 -20.11 4.61 1.98
CA GLY A 45 -20.82 5.38 0.94
C GLY A 45 -20.72 4.70 -0.41
N GLY A 46 -21.88 4.32 -0.95
CA GLY A 46 -21.97 3.50 -2.13
C GLY A 46 -21.36 4.12 -3.39
N GLY A 47 -21.06 3.23 -4.33
CA GLY A 47 -21.04 3.57 -5.76
C GLY A 47 -19.72 4.15 -6.27
N ALA A 48 -19.04 3.33 -7.06
CA ALA A 48 -18.48 3.73 -8.35
C ALA A 48 -17.91 5.17 -8.46
N ALA A 49 -16.67 5.36 -8.03
CA ALA A 49 -15.82 6.35 -8.66
C ALA A 49 -14.37 5.88 -8.61
N ALA A 50 -13.78 5.74 -9.79
CA ALA A 50 -12.35 5.83 -9.96
C ALA A 50 -11.81 7.05 -9.19
N ALA A 51 -10.72 6.86 -8.46
CA ALA A 51 -9.66 7.85 -8.30
C ALA A 51 -10.09 9.34 -8.23
N ALA A 52 -10.91 9.72 -7.25
CA ALA A 52 -10.82 11.06 -6.70
C ALA A 52 -9.98 10.95 -5.43
N PRO A 53 -8.77 11.55 -5.36
CA PRO A 53 -8.14 11.74 -4.07
C PRO A 53 -9.15 12.50 -3.23
N ASP A 54 -9.51 11.91 -2.09
CA ASP A 54 -10.42 12.53 -1.14
C ASP A 54 -9.98 14.01 -1.00
N PRO A 55 -10.83 14.98 -1.39
CA PRO A 55 -10.46 16.39 -1.36
C PRO A 55 -9.98 16.81 0.04
N LEU A 56 -10.43 16.10 1.07
CA LEU A 56 -9.98 16.23 2.45
C LEU A 56 -8.56 15.69 2.66
N ALA A 57 -8.20 14.54 2.08
CA ALA A 57 -6.83 14.01 2.09
C ALA A 57 -5.86 14.92 1.33
N LYS A 58 -6.29 15.48 0.19
CA LYS A 58 -5.50 16.46 -0.58
C LYS A 58 -5.36 17.79 0.18
N ALA A 59 -6.40 18.25 0.88
CA ALA A 59 -6.33 19.42 1.74
C ALA A 59 -5.35 19.18 2.90
N ARG A 60 -5.41 18.02 3.55
CA ARG A 60 -4.48 17.61 4.62
C ARG A 60 -3.03 17.57 4.16
N SER A 61 -2.74 17.04 2.97
CA SER A 61 -1.37 17.01 2.44
C SER A 61 -0.82 18.42 2.15
N VAL A 62 -1.65 19.32 1.63
CA VAL A 62 -1.24 20.72 1.38
C VAL A 62 -1.01 21.48 2.69
N LEU A 63 -1.84 21.25 3.70
CA LEU A 63 -1.63 21.81 5.05
C LEU A 63 -0.32 21.31 5.68
N ALA A 64 -0.05 20.01 5.60
CA ALA A 64 1.18 19.41 6.14
C ALA A 64 2.44 19.96 5.45
N GLU A 65 2.39 20.16 4.13
CA GLU A 65 3.50 20.74 3.38
C GLU A 65 3.76 22.21 3.75
N ARG A 66 2.69 22.99 3.99
CA ARG A 66 2.80 24.40 4.43
C ARG A 66 3.27 24.53 5.88
N PHE A 67 2.87 23.62 6.76
CA PHE A 67 3.38 23.54 8.12
C PHE A 67 4.88 23.20 8.14
N ALA A 68 5.32 22.23 7.34
CA ALA A 68 6.73 21.89 7.21
C ALA A 68 7.58 23.04 6.63
N ARG A 69 6.97 23.91 5.81
CA ARG A 69 7.58 25.13 5.28
C ARG A 69 7.56 26.30 6.28
N GLY A 70 6.87 26.17 7.41
CA GLY A 70 6.70 27.21 8.42
C GLY A 70 5.77 28.36 8.00
N GLU A 71 4.94 28.16 6.97
CA GLU A 71 4.01 29.18 6.48
C GLU A 71 2.71 29.27 7.31
N ILE A 72 2.41 28.24 8.12
CA ILE A 72 1.22 28.13 8.96
C ILE A 72 1.63 27.67 10.37
N ASP A 73 1.09 28.33 11.39
CA ASP A 73 1.38 28.08 12.80
C ASP A 73 0.56 26.90 13.38
N GLU A 74 1.08 26.24 14.42
CA GLU A 74 0.51 25.01 14.99
C GLU A 74 -0.93 25.19 15.50
N ASP A 75 -1.22 26.36 16.08
CA ASP A 75 -2.56 26.72 16.57
C ASP A 75 -3.61 26.79 15.45
N GLU A 76 -3.19 27.16 14.25
CA GLU A 76 -4.06 27.27 13.09
C GLU A 76 -4.31 25.90 12.44
N TYR A 77 -3.31 25.03 12.44
CA TYR A 77 -3.43 23.64 12.01
C TYR A 77 -4.42 22.85 12.88
N LEU A 78 -4.30 22.98 14.21
CA LEU A 78 -5.16 22.26 15.15
C LEU A 78 -6.61 22.72 15.07
N ARG A 79 -6.86 24.02 14.91
CA ARG A 79 -8.21 24.61 14.82
C ARG A 79 -8.95 24.19 13.55
N ARG A 80 -8.27 24.04 12.40
CA ARG A 80 -8.91 23.56 11.16
C ARG A 80 -9.12 22.05 11.16
N THR A 81 -8.18 21.31 11.76
CA THR A 81 -8.28 19.84 11.86
C THR A 81 -9.40 19.41 12.82
N SER A 82 -9.60 20.12 13.93
CA SER A 82 -10.71 19.84 14.86
C SER A 82 -12.07 20.13 14.22
N ALA A 83 -12.19 21.22 13.46
CA ALA A 83 -13.42 21.56 12.72
C ALA A 83 -13.77 20.49 11.67
N LEU A 84 -12.78 19.91 10.98
CA LEU A 84 -12.96 18.84 10.00
C LEU A 84 -13.25 17.46 10.60
N ASN A 85 -12.98 17.25 11.89
CA ASN A 85 -13.23 15.98 12.60
C ASN A 85 -14.50 16.02 13.48
N SER A 86 -15.12 17.20 13.63
CA SER A 86 -16.33 17.40 14.44
C SER A 86 -17.62 17.33 13.61
N ASP A 87 -17.50 17.04 12.32
CA ASP A 87 -18.60 16.89 11.34
C ASP A 87 -18.69 15.43 10.87
#